data_AF-A0A4R8AZ40-F1
#
_entry.id   AF-A0A4R8AZ40-F1
#
_cell.length_a   1.000
_cell.length_b   1.000
_cell.length_c   1.000
_cell.angle_alpha   90.00
_cell.angle_beta   90.00
_cell.angle_gamma   90.00
#
_symmetry.space_group_name_H-M   'P 1'
#
loop_
_entity.id
_entity.type
_entity.pdbx_description
1 polymer ?
#
loop_
_entity_poly.entity_id
_entity_poly.type
_entity_poly.pdbx_seq_one_letter_code
_entity_poly.pdbx_strand_id
1 'polypeptide(L)'
;MAIQTLKIIKNWFRSGLKPTQSQFWDTWDSFRHKSEKVSVAEIEGIIPLLDNKADKSSFENHLTDPAAHPQLLISAKYIHTGEFTVWKHPTNKNPANKFVLEVNDYVMGWVDINWISGFYTGGNIDQIESFSVNTIL
;
A
#
# COMPACT_ATOMS: atom_id res chain seq x y z
N MET A 1 25.17 -29.55 -0.44
CA MET A 1 24.82 -30.49 0.64
C MET A 1 26.07 -30.80 1.44
N ALA A 2 25.99 -30.86 2.77
CA ALA A 2 27.14 -31.19 3.60
C ALA A 2 27.67 -32.60 3.25
N ILE A 3 28.99 -32.73 3.09
CA ILE A 3 29.63 -34.02 2.78
C ILE A 3 29.49 -34.98 3.97
N GLN A 4 29.53 -34.45 5.20
CA GLN A 4 29.43 -35.21 6.44
C GLN A 4 28.52 -34.51 7.45
N THR A 5 27.91 -35.29 8.33
CA THR A 5 27.11 -34.73 9.44
C THR A 5 28.01 -34.22 10.57
N LEU A 6 27.54 -33.21 11.31
CA LEU A 6 28.26 -32.70 12.49
C LEU A 6 28.58 -33.79 13.52
N LYS A 7 27.71 -34.82 13.64
CA LYS A 7 27.93 -35.97 14.53
C LYS A 7 29.13 -36.81 14.10
N ILE A 8 29.29 -37.05 12.80
CA ILE A 8 30.43 -37.79 12.23
C ILE A 8 31.72 -36.98 12.43
N ILE A 9 31.69 -35.70 12.09
CA ILE A 9 32.82 -34.78 12.27
C ILE A 9 33.29 -34.79 13.73
N LYS A 10 32.37 -34.62 14.70
CA LYS A 10 32.71 -34.64 16.14
C LYS A 10 33.40 -35.93 16.59
N ASN A 11 33.12 -37.07 15.96
CA ASN A 11 33.79 -38.33 16.30
C ASN A 11 35.26 -38.38 15.86
N TRP A 12 35.63 -37.67 14.79
CA TRP A 12 37.01 -37.59 14.31
C TRP A 12 37.92 -36.73 15.18
N PHE A 13 37.34 -35.77 15.91
CA PHE A 13 38.05 -34.82 16.78
C PHE A 13 37.89 -35.13 18.28
N ARG A 14 37.64 -36.39 18.65
CA ARG A 14 37.62 -36.79 20.07
C ARG A 14 39.03 -36.70 20.68
N SER A 15 39.10 -36.47 22.00
CA SER A 15 40.36 -36.43 22.73
C SER A 15 41.21 -37.68 22.46
N GLY A 16 42.46 -37.48 22.05
CA GLY A 16 43.39 -38.56 21.72
C GLY A 16 43.27 -39.12 20.29
N LEU A 17 42.31 -38.64 19.49
CA LEU A 17 42.19 -38.99 18.07
C LEU A 17 42.61 -37.82 17.19
N LYS A 18 43.32 -38.14 16.09
CA LYS A 18 43.66 -37.21 15.04
C LYS A 18 42.94 -37.63 13.76
N PRO A 19 42.18 -36.73 13.11
CA PRO A 19 41.57 -37.04 11.83
C PRO A 19 42.63 -37.30 10.76
N THR A 20 42.29 -38.13 9.78
CA THR A 20 43.07 -38.24 8.54
C THR A 20 42.95 -36.95 7.72
N GLN A 21 43.83 -36.76 6.74
CA GLN A 21 43.76 -35.61 5.82
C GLN A 21 42.39 -35.49 5.14
N SER A 22 41.85 -36.62 4.64
CA SER A 22 40.52 -36.64 4.01
C SER A 22 39.43 -36.23 5.00
N GLN A 23 39.45 -36.76 6.23
CA GLN A 23 38.48 -36.38 7.27
C GLN A 23 38.58 -34.90 7.64
N PHE A 24 39.78 -34.34 7.63
CA PHE A 24 40.00 -32.93 7.90
C PHE A 24 39.45 -32.04 6.76
N TRP A 25 39.65 -32.42 5.50
CA TRP A 25 39.08 -31.70 4.35
C TRP A 25 37.55 -31.80 4.31
N ASP A 26 37.00 -33.01 4.50
CA ASP A 26 35.56 -33.25 4.60
C ASP A 26 34.90 -32.38 5.68
N THR A 27 35.64 -32.03 6.73
CA THR A 27 35.16 -31.12 7.78
C THR A 27 34.91 -29.73 7.21
N TRP A 28 35.87 -29.15 6.50
CA TRP A 28 35.74 -27.82 5.91
C TRP A 28 34.66 -27.77 4.83
N ASP A 29 34.63 -28.78 3.96
CA ASP A 29 33.66 -28.86 2.86
C ASP A 29 32.23 -29.11 3.34
N SER A 30 32.04 -29.57 4.58
CA SER A 30 30.71 -29.75 5.19
C SER A 30 30.12 -28.45 5.75
N PHE A 31 30.92 -27.39 5.92
CA PHE A 31 30.45 -26.09 6.36
C PHE A 31 30.39 -25.10 5.19
N ARG A 32 29.38 -24.21 5.20
CA ARG A 32 29.29 -23.12 4.23
C ARG A 32 30.40 -22.10 4.49
N HIS A 33 31.18 -21.74 3.48
CA HIS A 33 32.14 -20.64 3.58
C HIS A 33 31.46 -19.27 3.41
N LYS A 34 31.99 -18.21 4.05
CA LYS A 34 31.41 -16.85 4.03
C LYS A 34 31.31 -16.24 2.63
N SER A 35 32.19 -16.64 1.72
CA SER A 35 32.19 -16.19 0.32
C SER A 35 31.09 -16.84 -0.52
N GLU A 36 30.45 -17.90 -0.02
CA GLU A 36 29.43 -18.63 -0.76
C GLU A 36 28.03 -18.04 -0.53
N LYS A 37 27.27 -17.87 -1.61
CA LYS A 37 25.93 -17.29 -1.57
C LYS A 37 24.91 -18.27 -1.02
N VAL A 38 24.10 -17.91 -0.03
CA VAL A 38 22.99 -18.76 0.42
C VAL A 38 21.83 -18.64 -0.58
N SER A 39 21.30 -19.77 -1.05
CA SER A 39 20.12 -19.75 -1.92
C SER A 39 18.86 -19.47 -1.09
N VAL A 40 17.92 -18.70 -1.64
CA VAL A 40 16.63 -18.42 -0.97
C VAL A 40 15.89 -19.72 -0.67
N ALA A 41 15.99 -20.73 -1.54
CA ALA A 41 15.34 -22.03 -1.34
C ALA A 41 15.87 -22.81 -0.12
N GLU A 42 17.05 -22.48 0.39
CA GLU A 42 17.67 -23.14 1.55
C GLU A 42 17.31 -22.44 2.88
N ILE A 43 16.66 -21.27 2.83
CA ILE A 43 16.31 -20.49 4.02
C ILE A 43 14.94 -20.92 4.51
N GLU A 44 14.91 -21.65 5.62
CA GLU A 44 13.66 -22.04 6.28
C GLU A 44 12.87 -20.79 6.71
N GLY A 45 11.56 -20.80 6.44
CA GLY A 45 10.65 -19.71 6.84
C GLY A 45 10.70 -18.46 5.96
N ILE A 46 11.52 -18.40 4.91
CA ILE A 46 11.55 -17.22 4.02
C ILE A 46 10.26 -17.08 3.20
N ILE A 47 9.73 -18.19 2.70
CA ILE A 47 8.49 -18.21 1.89
C ILE A 47 7.30 -17.66 2.68
N PRO A 48 6.95 -18.16 3.88
CA PRO A 48 5.81 -17.61 4.63
C PRO A 48 6.02 -16.14 5.05
N LEU A 49 7.25 -15.65 5.20
CA LEU A 49 7.51 -14.23 5.43
C LEU A 49 7.25 -13.36 4.19
N LEU A 50 7.49 -13.91 2.99
CA LEU A 50 7.20 -13.24 1.73
C LEU A 50 5.71 -13.27 1.41
N ASP A 51 5.02 -14.37 1.67
CA ASP A 51 3.56 -14.51 1.45
C ASP A 51 2.73 -13.53 2.29
N ASN A 52 3.27 -13.07 3.42
CA ASN A 52 2.65 -12.04 4.25
C ASN A 52 2.83 -10.60 3.73
N LYS A 53 3.59 -10.41 2.65
CA LYS A 53 3.84 -9.10 2.04
C LYS A 53 3.08 -8.99 0.73
N ALA A 54 2.64 -7.77 0.40
CA ALA A 54 2.11 -7.50 -0.92
C ALA A 54 3.25 -7.52 -1.95
N ASP A 55 2.99 -8.14 -3.10
CA ASP A 55 3.89 -8.06 -4.24
C ASP A 55 4.03 -6.62 -4.73
N LYS A 56 5.23 -6.28 -5.22
CA LYS A 56 5.53 -4.93 -5.72
C LYS A 56 4.56 -4.50 -6.81
N SER A 57 4.27 -5.36 -7.78
CA SER A 57 3.34 -5.06 -8.87
C SER A 57 1.91 -4.86 -8.36
N SER A 58 1.44 -5.69 -7.43
CA SER A 58 0.13 -5.54 -6.81
C SER A 58 0.00 -4.22 -6.06
N PHE A 59 1.05 -3.82 -5.34
CA PHE A 59 1.10 -2.52 -4.66
C PHE A 59 1.13 -1.34 -5.63
N GLU A 60 1.97 -1.38 -6.67
CA GLU A 60 2.06 -0.31 -7.67
C GLU A 60 0.74 -0.15 -8.45
N ASN A 61 0.11 -1.26 -8.83
CA ASN A 61 -1.21 -1.25 -9.48
C ASN A 61 -2.26 -0.60 -8.57
N HIS A 62 -2.26 -0.95 -7.28
CA HIS A 62 -3.18 -0.39 -6.28
C HIS A 62 -3.03 1.13 -6.12
N LEU A 63 -1.80 1.67 -6.16
CA LEU A 63 -1.55 3.12 -6.07
C LEU A 63 -2.16 3.91 -7.23
N THR A 64 -2.26 3.29 -8.41
CA THR A 64 -2.75 3.95 -9.62
C THR A 64 -4.21 3.64 -9.94
N ASP A 65 -4.82 2.68 -9.23
CA ASP A 65 -6.19 2.24 -9.47
C ASP A 65 -7.19 3.19 -8.79
N PRO A 66 -7.95 4.00 -9.55
CA PRO A 66 -8.93 4.93 -9.00
C PRO A 66 -10.12 4.21 -8.34
N ALA A 67 -10.31 2.92 -8.65
CA ALA A 67 -11.37 2.07 -8.11
C ALA A 67 -10.85 1.11 -7.04
N ALA A 68 -9.62 1.27 -6.54
CA ALA A 68 -9.02 0.43 -5.50
C ALA A 68 -9.84 0.35 -4.21
N HIS A 69 -10.63 1.39 -3.93
CA HIS A 69 -11.45 1.50 -2.72
C HIS A 69 -12.90 1.91 -3.03
N PRO A 70 -13.65 1.12 -3.82
CA PRO A 70 -14.93 1.55 -4.37
C PRO A 70 -15.97 1.77 -3.26
N GLN A 71 -15.89 1.04 -2.15
CA GLN A 71 -16.84 1.17 -1.03
C GLN A 71 -16.57 2.36 -0.11
N LEU A 72 -15.31 2.81 0.01
CA LEU A 72 -14.97 4.07 0.67
C LEU A 72 -15.41 5.27 -0.17
N LEU A 73 -15.42 5.11 -1.49
CA LEU A 73 -15.96 6.10 -2.42
C LEU A 73 -17.50 6.10 -2.48
N ILE A 74 -18.17 5.00 -2.12
CA ILE A 74 -19.64 4.86 -2.25
C ILE A 74 -20.43 5.41 -1.06
N SER A 75 -19.85 5.51 0.13
CA SER A 75 -20.55 5.92 1.35
C SER A 75 -20.45 7.40 1.73
N ALA A 76 -19.78 8.22 0.92
CA ALA A 76 -19.63 9.64 1.20
C ALA A 76 -20.90 10.43 0.78
N LYS A 77 -21.81 10.70 1.73
CA LYS A 77 -22.90 11.70 1.59
C LYS A 77 -22.34 13.13 1.36
N TYR A 78 -21.06 13.31 1.69
CA TYR A 78 -20.29 14.54 1.61
C TYR A 78 -19.07 14.28 0.73
N ILE A 79 -18.83 15.11 -0.28
CA ILE A 79 -17.70 14.98 -1.20
C ILE A 79 -16.87 16.25 -1.10
N HIS A 80 -15.56 16.11 -0.93
CA HIS A 80 -14.65 17.26 -0.96
C HIS A 80 -14.30 17.58 -2.41
N THR A 81 -14.65 18.78 -2.89
CA THR A 81 -14.23 19.30 -4.20
C THR A 81 -13.58 20.66 -4.01
N GLY A 82 -12.27 20.75 -4.20
CA GLY A 82 -11.51 21.90 -3.73
C GLY A 82 -11.64 22.05 -2.21
N GLU A 83 -12.03 23.24 -1.75
CA GLU A 83 -12.25 23.57 -0.32
C GLU A 83 -13.71 23.41 0.14
N PHE A 84 -14.61 22.95 -0.75
CA PHE A 84 -16.02 22.79 -0.42
C PHE A 84 -16.35 21.43 0.15
N THR A 85 -17.30 21.42 1.08
CA THR A 85 -18.11 20.24 1.36
C THR A 85 -19.30 20.26 0.41
N VAL A 86 -19.44 19.22 -0.42
CA VAL A 86 -20.50 19.12 -1.44
C VAL A 86 -21.45 17.98 -1.16
N TRP A 87 -22.74 18.25 -1.34
CA TRP A 87 -23.82 17.28 -1.34
C TRP A 87 -24.43 17.24 -2.73
N LYS A 88 -24.31 16.08 -3.39
CA LYS A 88 -24.85 15.89 -4.74
C LYS A 88 -26.36 16.03 -4.74
N HIS A 89 -26.88 16.84 -5.66
CA HIS A 89 -28.31 16.99 -5.85
C HIS A 89 -28.95 15.64 -6.24
N PRO A 90 -30.19 15.33 -5.83
CA PRO A 90 -30.86 14.07 -6.20
C PRO A 90 -30.99 13.81 -7.71
N THR A 91 -30.87 14.83 -8.56
CA THR A 91 -30.85 14.68 -10.02
C THR A 91 -29.47 14.40 -10.60
N ASN A 92 -28.39 14.67 -9.85
CA ASN A 92 -27.00 14.56 -10.28
C ASN A 92 -26.40 13.22 -9.82
N LYS A 93 -27.01 12.12 -10.29
CA LYS A 93 -26.67 10.73 -9.88
C LYS A 93 -25.67 10.03 -10.79
N ASN A 94 -25.05 10.74 -11.74
CA ASN A 94 -24.13 10.12 -12.69
C ASN A 94 -22.89 9.58 -11.93
N PRO A 95 -22.64 8.26 -11.93
CA PRO A 95 -21.48 7.70 -11.24
C PRO A 95 -20.15 8.19 -11.83
N ALA A 96 -20.11 8.55 -13.12
CA ALA A 96 -18.91 9.10 -13.74
C ALA A 96 -18.55 10.51 -13.25
N ASN A 97 -19.54 11.30 -12.80
CA ASN A 97 -19.37 12.68 -12.35
C ASN A 97 -19.42 12.81 -10.82
N LYS A 98 -19.29 11.69 -10.10
CA LYS A 98 -19.48 11.66 -8.65
C LYS A 98 -18.58 12.65 -7.90
N PHE A 99 -17.37 12.90 -8.39
CA PHE A 99 -16.38 13.79 -7.78
C PHE A 99 -16.29 15.17 -8.44
N VAL A 100 -17.23 15.49 -9.33
CA VAL A 100 -17.27 16.76 -10.05
C VAL A 100 -18.40 17.60 -9.47
N LEU A 101 -18.14 18.87 -9.20
CA LEU A 101 -19.17 19.83 -8.81
C LEU A 101 -20.06 20.13 -10.03
N GLU A 102 -21.37 19.91 -9.88
CA GLU A 102 -22.36 20.12 -10.93
C GLU A 102 -23.41 21.13 -10.48
N VAL A 103 -24.04 21.81 -11.45
CA VAL A 103 -25.10 22.79 -11.16
C VAL A 103 -26.21 22.15 -10.31
N ASN A 104 -26.72 22.90 -9.34
CA ASN A 104 -27.68 22.53 -8.29
C ASN A 104 -27.14 21.65 -7.16
N ASP A 105 -25.86 21.26 -7.17
CA ASP A 105 -25.27 20.64 -5.99
C ASP A 105 -25.23 21.64 -4.83
N TYR A 106 -25.52 21.16 -3.62
CA TYR A 106 -25.44 21.99 -2.43
C TYR A 106 -24.00 22.00 -1.93
N VAL A 107 -23.50 23.17 -1.59
CA VAL A 107 -22.12 23.39 -1.16
C VAL A 107 -22.08 24.15 0.16
N MET A 108 -21.01 23.93 0.91
CA MET A 108 -20.67 24.70 2.10
C MET A 108 -19.16 24.86 2.19
N GLY A 109 -18.68 26.09 2.37
CA GLY A 109 -17.25 26.40 2.41
C GLY A 109 -16.97 27.89 2.33
N TRP A 110 -15.69 28.24 2.24
CA TRP A 110 -15.24 29.61 2.02
C TRP A 110 -15.26 29.93 0.52
N VAL A 111 -15.82 31.08 0.16
CA VAL A 111 -15.71 31.67 -1.17
C VAL A 111 -15.31 33.12 -0.99
N ASP A 112 -14.21 33.51 -1.64
CA ASP A 112 -13.60 34.82 -1.44
C ASP A 112 -13.28 35.03 0.05
N ILE A 113 -14.00 35.94 0.73
CA ILE A 113 -13.86 36.21 2.18
C ILE A 113 -15.07 35.77 3.01
N ASN A 114 -16.05 35.10 2.40
CA ASN A 114 -17.31 34.75 3.06
C ASN A 114 -17.45 33.24 3.21
N TRP A 115 -17.88 32.79 4.40
CA TRP A 115 -18.39 31.44 4.56
C TRP A 115 -19.81 31.36 4.01
N ILE A 116 -20.02 30.50 3.02
CA ILE A 116 -21.32 30.34 2.36
C ILE A 116 -21.89 28.95 2.55
N SER A 117 -23.22 28.88 2.47
CA SER A 117 -23.94 27.64 2.22
C SER A 117 -25.01 27.91 1.17
N GLY A 118 -25.15 27.06 0.17
CA GLY A 118 -25.99 27.38 -0.99
C GLY A 118 -25.89 26.36 -2.11
N PHE A 119 -26.52 26.67 -3.24
CA PHE A 119 -26.48 25.81 -4.43
C PHE A 119 -25.54 26.37 -5.48
N TYR A 120 -24.73 25.52 -6.10
CA TYR A 120 -23.87 25.93 -7.21
C TYR A 120 -24.70 26.23 -8.46
N THR A 121 -24.58 27.42 -9.03
CA THR A 121 -25.33 27.86 -10.21
C THR A 121 -24.53 27.69 -11.52
N GLY A 122 -23.26 27.31 -11.43
CA GLY A 122 -22.34 27.23 -12.57
C GLY A 122 -21.50 28.49 -12.70
N GLY A 123 -20.19 28.34 -12.97
CA GLY A 123 -19.29 29.47 -13.14
C GLY A 123 -17.93 29.25 -12.50
N ASN A 124 -17.28 30.32 -12.07
CA ASN A 124 -16.02 30.24 -11.34
C ASN A 124 -16.31 29.97 -9.85
N ILE A 125 -15.78 28.87 -9.32
CA ILE A 125 -16.00 28.44 -7.93
C ILE A 125 -15.40 29.38 -6.88
N ASP A 126 -14.50 30.27 -7.28
CA ASP A 126 -13.89 31.27 -6.40
C ASP A 126 -14.77 32.53 -6.28
N GLN A 127 -15.84 32.64 -7.07
CA GLN A 127 -16.74 33.80 -7.10
C GLN A 127 -18.08 33.47 -6.46
N ILE A 128 -18.51 34.31 -5.51
CA ILE A 128 -19.79 34.13 -4.80
C ILE A 128 -21.00 34.15 -5.74
N GLU A 129 -20.89 34.83 -6.89
CA GLU A 129 -21.94 34.91 -7.93
C GLU A 129 -22.29 33.55 -8.55
N SER A 130 -21.36 32.60 -8.50
CA SER A 130 -21.57 31.22 -8.96
C SER A 130 -22.40 30.38 -7.97
N PHE A 131 -22.93 31.00 -6.91
CA PHE A 131 -23.70 30.32 -5.88
C PHE A 131 -24.98 31.06 -5.52
N SER A 132 -26.07 30.31 -5.41
CA SER A 132 -27.30 30.75 -4.76
C SER A 132 -27.14 30.58 -3.25
N VAL A 133 -26.56 31.59 -2.60
CA VAL A 133 -26.29 31.58 -1.16
C VAL A 133 -27.61 31.63 -0.38
N ASN A 134 -27.83 30.64 0.47
CA ASN A 134 -28.93 30.61 1.43
C ASN A 134 -28.43 31.36 2.68
N THR A 135 -28.94 32.58 2.87
CA THR A 135 -28.73 33.54 3.96
C THR A 135 -27.69 33.20 5.05
N ILE A 136 -26.70 34.09 5.16
CA ILE A 136 -25.69 34.14 6.24
C ILE A 136 -26.41 34.44 7.56
N LEU A 137 -26.22 33.62 8.61
CA LEU A 137 -26.60 33.97 9.99
C LEU A 137 -25.65 35.02 10.55
#